data_AF-A0AAW2JR15-F1
#
_entry.id   AF-A0AAW2JR15-F1
#
_cell.length_a   1.000
_cell.length_b   1.000
_cell.length_c   1.000
_cell.angle_alpha   90.00
_cell.angle_beta   90.00
_cell.angle_gamma   90.00
#
_symmetry.space_group_name_H-M   'P 1'
#
loop_
_entity.id
_entity.type
_entity.pdbx_description
1 polymer ?
#
loop_
_entity_poly.entity_id
_entity_poly.type
_entity_poly.pdbx_seq_one_letter_code
_entity_poly.pdbx_strand_id
1 'polypeptide(L)'
;MKAEPNKIYTVHHAVNHFGNISRLAIAMPSLGVDGGTELLKKIRETIRAVNGEYVAQLRQGDKHLNFPKERMAQANKGELVTFNFTSLCRFPLYEADFGWGKPVWVGSAGLV
;
A
#
# COMPACT_ATOMS: atom_id res chain seq x y z
N MET A 1 20.43 -8.52 26.91
CA MET A 1 20.79 -8.81 25.50
C MET A 1 21.77 -7.76 25.01
N LYS A 2 22.90 -8.19 24.44
CA LYS A 2 23.90 -7.32 23.81
C LYS A 2 23.50 -7.05 22.36
N ALA A 3 23.66 -5.80 21.91
CA ALA A 3 23.44 -5.42 20.52
C ALA A 3 24.56 -5.98 19.63
N GLU A 4 24.19 -6.50 18.45
CA GLU A 4 25.11 -7.05 17.46
C GLU A 4 25.41 -6.03 16.35
N PRO A 5 26.69 -5.81 15.97
CA PRO A 5 27.09 -4.71 15.11
C PRO A 5 26.79 -4.88 13.61
N ASN A 6 26.18 -5.99 13.18
CA ASN A 6 25.96 -6.34 11.76
C ASN A 6 24.50 -6.70 11.41
N LYS A 7 23.54 -6.19 12.18
CA LYS A 7 22.12 -6.34 11.85
C LYS A 7 21.49 -4.99 11.57
N ILE A 8 20.95 -4.84 10.35
CA ILE A 8 20.03 -3.76 10.03
C ILE A 8 18.62 -4.33 10.13
N TYR A 9 17.84 -3.79 11.06
CA TYR A 9 16.42 -4.07 11.24
C TYR A 9 15.61 -2.87 10.73
N THR A 10 14.50 -3.09 10.02
CA THR A 10 13.56 -2.00 9.74
C THR A 10 12.11 -2.45 9.68
N VAL A 11 11.27 -1.73 10.45
CA VAL A 11 9.81 -1.80 10.57
C VAL A 11 9.26 -0.47 10.04
N HIS A 12 8.19 -0.52 9.23
CA HIS A 12 7.55 0.70 8.71
C HIS A 12 6.79 1.45 9.82
N HIS A 13 7.32 2.61 10.18
CA HIS A 13 6.68 3.66 10.95
C HIS A 13 6.65 4.91 10.06
N ALA A 14 5.53 5.62 9.95
CA ALA A 14 5.55 6.95 9.36
C ALA A 14 6.23 7.89 10.38
N VAL A 15 7.55 8.06 10.24
CA VAL A 15 8.33 9.08 10.95
C VAL A 15 8.72 10.12 9.89
N ASN A 16 8.27 11.36 10.07
CA ASN A 16 8.67 12.60 9.37
C ASN A 16 9.49 12.45 8.07
N HIS A 17 8.80 12.36 6.94
CA HIS A 17 9.30 12.71 5.62
C HIS A 17 8.23 13.56 4.93
N PHE A 18 8.62 14.72 4.38
CA PHE A 18 7.70 15.58 3.64
C PHE A 18 7.56 15.06 2.20
N GLY A 19 6.33 14.75 1.79
CA GLY A 19 6.03 14.25 0.44
C GLY A 19 5.50 12.81 0.42
N ASN A 20 4.94 12.43 -0.73
CA ASN A 20 4.29 11.13 -0.89
C ASN A 20 5.32 10.02 -1.14
N ILE A 21 5.38 9.04 -0.24
CA ILE A 21 6.08 7.77 -0.46
C ILE A 21 5.03 6.67 -0.61
N SER A 22 4.31 6.69 -1.74
CA SER A 22 3.22 5.76 -2.04
C SER A 22 3.43 5.05 -3.37
N ARG A 23 2.99 3.79 -3.46
CA ARG A 23 3.04 2.99 -4.68
C ARG A 23 1.88 2.01 -4.76
N LEU A 24 1.38 1.78 -5.97
CA LEU A 24 0.33 0.79 -6.23
C LEU A 24 0.90 -0.63 -6.25
N ALA A 25 0.29 -1.50 -5.45
CA ALA A 25 0.44 -2.96 -5.54
C ALA A 25 -0.81 -3.50 -6.25
N ILE A 26 -0.63 -4.06 -7.46
CA ILE A 26 -1.76 -4.47 -8.33
C ILE A 26 -1.88 -5.99 -8.31
N ALA A 27 -2.99 -6.50 -7.78
CA ALA A 27 -3.35 -7.91 -7.82
C ALA A 27 -4.41 -8.15 -8.90
N MET A 28 -4.26 -9.22 -9.68
CA MET A 28 -5.26 -9.69 -10.64
C MET A 28 -5.72 -11.09 -10.23
N PRO A 29 -6.77 -11.19 -9.40
CA PRO A 29 -7.33 -12.47 -9.00
C PRO A 29 -8.21 -13.04 -10.13
N SER A 30 -8.15 -14.35 -10.36
CA SER A 30 -9.17 -15.07 -11.11
C SER A 30 -10.33 -15.38 -10.18
N LEU A 31 -11.55 -14.99 -10.54
CA LEU A 31 -12.75 -15.32 -9.75
C LEU A 31 -13.10 -16.80 -9.95
N GLY A 32 -12.67 -17.65 -9.01
CA GLY A 32 -13.03 -19.07 -8.92
C GLY A 32 -14.11 -19.34 -7.86
N VAL A 33 -14.48 -20.60 -7.69
CA VAL A 33 -15.59 -21.07 -6.82
C VAL A 33 -15.39 -20.75 -5.33
N ASP A 34 -14.14 -20.56 -4.87
CA ASP A 34 -13.79 -20.06 -3.52
C ASP A 34 -13.15 -18.65 -3.61
N GLY A 35 -13.96 -17.68 -4.06
CA GLY A 35 -13.48 -16.36 -4.47
C GLY A 35 -12.84 -15.51 -3.36
N GLY A 36 -13.18 -15.74 -2.08
CA GLY A 36 -12.70 -14.93 -0.97
C GLY A 36 -11.27 -15.27 -0.54
N THR A 37 -10.98 -16.55 -0.33
CA THR A 37 -9.68 -17.02 0.17
C THR A 37 -8.56 -16.79 -0.86
N GLU A 38 -8.83 -17.12 -2.13
CA GLU A 38 -7.87 -16.92 -3.21
C GLU A 38 -7.58 -15.44 -3.48
N LEU A 39 -8.60 -14.58 -3.38
CA LEU A 39 -8.42 -13.13 -3.44
C LEU A 39 -7.46 -12.64 -2.34
N LEU A 40 -7.71 -13.03 -1.09
CA LEU A 40 -6.88 -12.63 0.04
C LEU A 40 -5.44 -13.11 -0.11
N LYS A 41 -5.26 -14.35 -0.57
CA LYS A 41 -3.93 -14.91 -0.86
C LYS A 41 -3.20 -14.08 -1.91
N LYS A 42 -3.85 -13.77 -3.04
CA LYS A 42 -3.25 -13.00 -4.13
C LYS A 42 -2.89 -11.57 -3.70
N ILE A 43 -3.76 -10.92 -2.92
CA ILE A 43 -3.50 -9.59 -2.36
C ILE A 43 -2.27 -9.64 -1.44
N ARG A 44 -2.21 -10.62 -0.52
CA ARG A 44 -1.08 -10.78 0.41
C ARG A 44 0.25 -11.04 -0.31
N GLU A 45 0.25 -11.91 -1.31
CA GLU A 45 1.42 -12.17 -2.15
C GLU A 45 1.90 -10.90 -2.86
N THR A 46 0.97 -10.14 -3.44
CA THR A 46 1.28 -8.89 -4.15
C THR A 46 1.87 -7.85 -3.21
N ILE A 47 1.30 -7.66 -2.02
CA ILE A 47 1.84 -6.74 -1.01
C ILE A 47 3.25 -7.20 -0.57
N ARG A 48 3.45 -8.51 -0.35
CA ARG A 48 4.74 -9.07 0.05
C ARG A 48 5.81 -8.91 -1.03
N ALA A 49 5.42 -8.93 -2.31
CA ALA A 49 6.33 -8.72 -3.44
C ALA A 49 6.87 -7.28 -3.51
N VAL A 50 6.23 -6.31 -2.84
CA VAL A 50 6.78 -4.96 -2.65
C VAL A 50 7.88 -5.00 -1.58
N ASN A 51 9.06 -5.43 -1.99
CA ASN A 51 10.22 -5.66 -1.13
C ASN A 51 11.46 -4.86 -1.61
N GLY A 52 12.62 -5.10 -1.01
CA GLY A 52 13.87 -4.40 -1.36
C GLY A 52 14.31 -4.59 -2.81
N GLU A 53 14.07 -5.76 -3.41
CA GLU A 53 14.38 -6.01 -4.83
C GLU A 53 13.47 -5.21 -5.73
N TYR A 54 12.17 -5.16 -5.41
CA TYR A 54 11.22 -4.28 -6.11
C TYR A 54 11.69 -2.83 -6.04
N VAL A 55 12.09 -2.33 -4.87
CA VAL A 55 12.64 -0.97 -4.70
C VAL A 55 13.93 -0.78 -5.49
N ALA A 56 14.81 -1.77 -5.57
CA ALA A 56 16.01 -1.71 -6.39
C ALA A 56 15.67 -1.59 -7.88
N GLN A 57 14.64 -2.30 -8.37
CA GLN A 57 14.14 -2.17 -9.73
C GLN A 57 13.50 -0.80 -9.98
N LEU A 58 12.78 -0.23 -8.99
CA LEU A 58 12.23 1.13 -9.10
C LEU A 58 13.32 2.19 -9.36
N ARG A 59 14.53 1.98 -8.80
CA ARG A 59 15.66 2.90 -8.97
C ARG A 59 16.30 2.82 -10.35
N GLN A 60 16.02 1.79 -11.14
CA GLN A 60 16.58 1.60 -12.48
C GLN A 60 15.81 2.39 -13.57
N GLY A 61 15.01 3.38 -13.18
CA GLY A 61 14.23 4.23 -14.08
C GLY A 61 12.88 3.63 -14.45
N ASP A 62 12.32 4.07 -15.58
CA ASP A 62 10.89 3.95 -15.87
C ASP A 62 10.41 2.58 -16.34
N LYS A 63 11.30 1.58 -16.48
CA LYS A 63 10.93 0.24 -16.98
C LYS A 63 9.82 -0.42 -16.16
N HIS A 64 9.82 -0.17 -14.85
CA HIS A 64 8.82 -0.69 -13.92
C HIS A 64 7.44 0.02 -14.04
N LEU A 65 7.36 1.15 -14.77
CA LEU A 65 6.11 1.91 -15.00
C LEU A 65 5.28 1.35 -16.15
N ASN A 66 5.85 0.56 -17.05
CA ASN A 66 5.14 0.04 -18.22
C ASN A 66 3.92 -0.79 -17.80
N PHE A 67 4.09 -1.70 -16.85
CA PHE A 67 3.00 -2.53 -16.36
C PHE A 67 1.86 -1.71 -15.74
N PRO A 68 2.09 -0.81 -14.76
CA PRO A 68 1.02 0.07 -14.26
C PRO A 68 0.36 0.93 -15.33
N LYS A 69 1.13 1.48 -16.29
CA LYS A 69 0.60 2.34 -17.37
C LYS A 69 -0.34 1.57 -18.29
N GLU A 70 0.04 0.36 -18.70
CA GLU A 70 -0.81 -0.51 -19.53
C GLU A 70 -2.11 -0.86 -18.81
N ARG A 71 -2.05 -1.19 -17.51
CA ARG A 71 -3.25 -1.51 -16.72
C ARG A 71 -4.18 -0.31 -16.54
N MET A 72 -3.62 0.89 -16.30
CA MET A 72 -4.41 2.12 -16.26
C MET A 72 -5.09 2.41 -17.61
N ALA A 73 -4.39 2.17 -18.71
CA ALA A 73 -4.99 2.32 -20.05
C ALA A 73 -6.15 1.35 -20.28
N GLN A 74 -6.02 0.08 -19.86
CA GLN A 74 -7.11 -0.91 -19.92
C GLN A 74 -8.31 -0.51 -19.04
N ALA A 75 -8.04 -0.05 -17.81
CA ALA A 75 -9.09 0.43 -16.91
C ALA A 75 -9.85 1.63 -17.51
N ASN A 76 -9.15 2.59 -18.10
CA ASN A 76 -9.77 3.76 -18.74
C ASN A 76 -10.62 3.40 -19.97
N LYS A 77 -10.32 2.28 -20.63
CA LYS A 77 -11.13 1.74 -21.73
C LYS A 77 -12.34 0.92 -21.25
N GLY A 78 -12.51 0.72 -19.94
CA GLY A 78 -13.54 -0.14 -19.38
C GLY A 78 -13.25 -1.64 -19.53
N GLU A 79 -12.04 -2.01 -19.94
CA GLU A 79 -11.63 -3.42 -20.12
C GLU A 79 -11.30 -4.10 -18.78
N LEU A 80 -11.16 -3.32 -17.71
CA LEU A 80 -10.82 -3.80 -16.36
C LEU A 80 -11.72 -3.16 -15.31
N VAL A 81 -12.44 -3.99 -14.55
CA VAL A 81 -13.09 -3.55 -13.31
C VAL A 81 -12.02 -3.40 -12.24
N THR A 82 -11.83 -2.18 -11.74
CA THR A 82 -10.76 -1.86 -10.79
C THR A 82 -11.35 -1.51 -9.42
N PHE A 83 -10.77 -2.10 -8.37
CA PHE A 83 -11.03 -1.72 -6.98
C PHE A 83 -9.76 -1.14 -6.36
N ASN A 84 -9.86 0.06 -5.79
CA ASN A 84 -8.72 0.76 -5.18
C ASN A 84 -8.91 0.85 -3.67
N PHE A 85 -7.85 0.59 -2.92
CA PHE A 85 -7.84 0.66 -1.47
C PHE A 85 -6.65 1.50 -1.00
N THR A 86 -6.90 2.43 -0.08
CA THR A 86 -5.87 3.14 0.66
C THR A 86 -6.04 2.85 2.15
N SER A 87 -4.95 2.50 2.83
CA SER A 87 -5.00 2.19 4.26
C SER A 87 -4.57 3.41 5.08
N LEU A 88 -5.45 3.86 5.98
CA LEU A 88 -5.11 4.78 7.07
C LEU A 88 -4.85 4.03 8.39
N CYS A 89 -4.70 2.71 8.34
CA CYS A 89 -4.41 1.91 9.52
C CYS A 89 -3.06 2.33 10.12
N ARG A 90 -2.98 2.39 11.45
CA ARG A 90 -1.80 2.85 12.22
C ARG A 90 -1.42 4.31 11.98
N PHE A 91 -2.22 5.07 11.24
CA PHE A 91 -2.09 6.53 11.24
C PHE A 91 -2.60 7.05 12.60
N PRO A 92 -1.88 7.93 13.30
CA PRO A 92 -2.15 8.26 14.70
C PRO A 92 -3.33 9.25 14.87
N LEU A 93 -4.41 9.07 14.11
CA LEU A 93 -5.59 9.96 14.13
C LEU A 93 -6.24 10.00 15.51
N TYR A 94 -6.38 8.84 16.14
CA TYR A 94 -6.96 8.72 17.49
C TYR A 94 -6.02 9.20 18.60
N GLU A 95 -4.75 9.52 18.28
CA GLU A 95 -3.80 10.09 19.24
C GLU A 95 -3.79 11.62 19.22
N ALA A 96 -4.53 12.25 18.31
CA ALA A 96 -4.57 13.70 18.17
C ALA A 96 -5.29 14.36 19.36
N ASP A 97 -4.52 14.92 20.29
CA ASP A 97 -5.03 15.67 21.43
C ASP A 97 -4.52 17.11 21.36
N PHE A 98 -5.44 18.07 21.23
CA PHE A 98 -5.14 19.50 21.16
C PHE A 98 -5.35 20.22 22.50
N GLY A 99 -5.61 19.49 23.59
CA GLY A 99 -5.85 20.02 24.94
C GLY A 99 -7.26 19.77 25.48
N TRP A 100 -8.13 19.12 24.71
CA TRP A 100 -9.51 18.80 25.07
C TRP A 100 -9.83 17.29 24.99
N GLY A 101 -8.80 16.45 24.90
CA GLY A 101 -8.92 15.00 24.84
C GLY A 101 -8.87 14.45 23.42
N LYS A 102 -8.78 13.13 23.34
CA LYS A 102 -8.65 12.36 22.09
C LYS A 102 -10.00 12.17 21.38
N PRO A 103 -10.02 11.95 20.05
CA PRO A 103 -11.24 11.71 19.31
C PRO A 103 -11.93 10.41 19.73
N VAL A 104 -13.26 10.44 19.88
CA VAL A 104 -14.07 9.23 20.07
C VAL A 104 -14.33 8.51 18.75
N TRP A 105 -14.40 9.26 17.65
CA TRP A 105 -14.61 8.75 16.29
C TRP A 105 -13.84 9.60 15.28
N VAL A 106 -13.38 8.95 14.21
CA VAL A 106 -12.71 9.58 13.07
C VAL A 106 -13.36 9.09 11.78
N GLY A 107 -13.63 10.02 10.87
CA GLY A 107 -14.17 9.74 9.54
C GLY A 107 -13.44 10.54 8.47
N SER A 108 -13.65 10.15 7.21
CA SER A 108 -13.23 10.92 6.05
C SER A 108 -14.41 11.74 5.52
N ALA A 109 -14.14 12.96 5.06
CA ALA A 109 -15.10 13.66 4.22
C ALA A 109 -15.37 12.83 2.95
N GLY A 110 -16.59 12.88 2.44
CA GLY A 110 -16.89 12.29 1.13
C GLY A 110 -16.03 12.94 0.05
N LEU A 111 -15.56 12.13 -0.90
CA LEU A 111 -15.03 12.68 -2.14
C LEU A 111 -16.23 13.22 -2.94
N VAL A 112 -16.23 14.52 -3.23
CA VAL A 112 -17.18 15.16 -4.16
C VAL A 112 -16.67 15.01 -5.58
#